data_AF-A0A522V9H5-F1
#
_entry.id   AF-A0A522V9H5-F1
#
_cell.length_a   1.000
_cell.length_b   1.000
_cell.length_c   1.000
_cell.angle_alpha   90.00
_cell.angle_beta   90.00
_cell.angle_gamma   90.00
#
_symmetry.space_group_name_H-M   'P 1'
#
loop_
_entity.id
_entity.type
_entity.pdbx_description
1 polymer ?
#
loop_
_entity_poly.entity_id
_entity_poly.type
_entity_poly.pdbx_seq_one_letter_code
_entity_poly.pdbx_strand_id
1 'polypeptide(L)'
;MSEKIGILALGHGSRHPHNKDVVSGVADLIAKKYMNVVVRIGFMNMNTPTMKEGLEAFKGTGVSTIVAVPIFLAHGVHTMEDIPRILGISRDSRKTSIKLDGKNVTLV
;
A
#
# COMPACT_ATOMS: atom_id res chain seq x y z
N MET A 1 11.70 -16.39 -13.78
CA MET A 1 10.28 -16.09 -13.44
C MET A 1 10.16 -14.59 -13.35
N SER A 2 9.16 -13.97 -13.98
CA SER A 2 8.94 -12.53 -13.86
C SER A 2 8.55 -12.20 -12.42
N GLU A 3 9.14 -11.13 -11.87
CA GLU A 3 8.80 -10.62 -10.54
C GLU A 3 7.29 -10.28 -10.47
N LYS A 4 6.60 -10.76 -9.42
CA LYS A 4 5.17 -10.47 -9.24
C LYS A 4 5.03 -9.27 -8.31
N ILE A 5 4.49 -8.18 -8.85
CA ILE A 5 4.39 -6.89 -8.18
C ILE A 5 3.01 -6.74 -7.52
N GLY A 6 3.00 -6.23 -6.29
CA GLY A 6 1.84 -5.72 -5.59
C GLY A 6 1.85 -4.20 -5.53
N ILE A 7 0.68 -3.56 -5.56
CA ILE A 7 0.50 -2.13 -5.29
C ILE A 7 -0.42 -1.97 -4.09
N LEU A 8 0.06 -1.29 -3.05
CA LEU A 8 -0.73 -0.88 -1.89
C LEU A 8 -1.09 0.60 -2.05
N ALA A 9 -2.31 0.90 -2.47
CA ALA A 9 -2.81 2.27 -2.55
C ALA A 9 -3.20 2.77 -1.16
N LEU A 10 -2.55 3.85 -0.70
CA LEU A 10 -2.64 4.34 0.65
C LEU A 10 -3.44 5.63 0.75
N GLY A 11 -4.51 5.59 1.56
CA GLY A 11 -5.29 6.77 1.91
C GLY A 11 -5.02 7.25 3.34
N HIS A 12 -5.29 8.53 3.60
CA HIS A 12 -5.37 9.00 4.98
C HIS A 12 -6.54 8.33 5.73
N GLY A 13 -7.70 8.24 5.06
CA GLY A 13 -8.98 7.86 5.63
C GLY A 13 -9.69 9.03 6.32
N SER A 14 -11.02 8.95 6.35
CA SER A 14 -11.93 10.02 6.80
C SER A 14 -13.23 9.45 7.36
N ARG A 15 -13.97 10.26 8.13
CA ARG A 15 -15.36 9.96 8.51
C ARG A 15 -16.31 10.05 7.32
N HIS A 16 -15.99 10.91 6.35
CA HIS A 16 -16.76 11.03 5.12
C HIS A 16 -16.33 9.94 4.12
N PRO A 17 -17.30 9.30 3.42
CA PRO A 17 -17.03 8.15 2.55
C PRO A 17 -16.15 8.52 1.34
N HIS A 18 -16.23 9.76 0.86
CA HIS A 18 -15.53 10.22 -0.35
C HIS A 18 -14.02 9.94 -0.36
N ASN A 19 -13.33 9.98 0.79
CA ASN A 19 -11.90 9.65 0.82
C ASN A 19 -11.66 8.19 0.43
N LYS A 20 -12.44 7.27 1.00
CA LYS A 20 -12.38 5.85 0.67
C LYS A 20 -12.75 5.61 -0.79
N ASP A 21 -13.78 6.29 -1.28
CA ASP A 21 -14.24 6.14 -2.67
C ASP A 21 -13.16 6.53 -3.68
N VAL A 22 -12.43 7.61 -3.43
CA VAL A 22 -11.31 8.03 -4.29
C VAL A 22 -10.18 6.99 -4.28
N VAL A 23 -9.75 6.55 -3.10
CA VAL A 23 -8.63 5.59 -2.98
C VAL A 23 -9.00 4.24 -3.60
N SER A 24 -10.21 3.74 -3.33
CA SER A 24 -10.73 2.52 -3.93
C SER A 24 -10.89 2.65 -5.44
N GLY A 25 -11.41 3.78 -5.93
CA GLY A 25 -11.56 4.03 -7.36
C GLY A 25 -10.22 4.05 -8.10
N VAL A 26 -9.19 4.67 -7.53
CA VAL A 26 -7.82 4.65 -8.11
C VAL A 26 -7.26 3.23 -8.12
N ALA A 27 -7.41 2.48 -7.02
CA ALA A 27 -6.95 1.09 -6.95
C ALA A 27 -7.63 0.20 -8.00
N ASP A 28 -8.94 0.36 -8.20
CA ASP A 28 -9.70 -0.37 -9.21
C ASP A 28 -9.27 -0.03 -10.63
N LEU A 29 -8.98 1.24 -10.92
CA LEU A 29 -8.47 1.67 -12.22
C LEU A 29 -7.10 1.03 -12.52
N ILE A 30 -6.21 0.97 -11.53
CA ILE A 30 -4.91 0.31 -11.66
C ILE A 30 -5.09 -1.19 -11.90
N ALA A 31 -5.93 -1.85 -11.11
CA ALA A 31 -6.17 -3.29 -11.22
C ALA A 31 -6.76 -3.68 -12.59
N LYS A 32 -7.70 -2.87 -13.12
CA LYS A 32 -8.28 -3.08 -14.46
C LYS A 32 -7.27 -2.89 -15.59
N LYS A 33 -6.33 -1.96 -15.41
CA LYS A 33 -5.31 -1.64 -16.43
C LYS A 33 -4.16 -2.66 -16.45
N TYR A 34 -3.80 -3.22 -15.31
CA TYR A 34 -2.62 -4.08 -15.16
C TYR A 34 -3.00 -5.45 -14.56
N MET A 35 -3.37 -6.39 -15.43
CA MET A 35 -3.85 -7.73 -15.03
C MET A 35 -2.82 -8.59 -14.27
N ASN A 36 -1.52 -8.27 -14.39
CA ASN A 36 -0.43 -8.98 -13.73
C ASN A 36 -0.03 -8.39 -12.37
N VAL A 37 -0.70 -7.31 -11.92
CA VAL A 37 -0.41 -6.63 -10.65
C VAL A 37 -1.51 -6.92 -9.64
N VAL A 38 -1.12 -7.23 -8.41
CA VAL A 38 -2.07 -7.39 -7.31
C VAL A 38 -2.26 -6.03 -6.66
N VAL A 39 -3.48 -5.50 -6.64
CA VAL A 39 -3.75 -4.20 -5.99
C VAL A 39 -4.50 -4.42 -4.69
N ARG A 40 -4.09 -3.71 -3.64
CA ARG A 40 -4.77 -3.63 -2.34
C ARG A 40 -4.84 -2.16 -1.91
N ILE A 41 -5.73 -1.88 -0.98
CA ILE A 41 -5.86 -0.56 -0.36
C ILE A 41 -5.48 -0.66 1.12
N GLY A 42 -5.08 0.46 1.71
CA GLY A 42 -4.84 0.59 3.14
C GLY A 42 -5.04 2.03 3.58
N PHE A 43 -5.55 2.23 4.78
CA PHE A 43 -5.79 3.56 5.34
C PHE A 43 -4.99 3.80 6.62
N MET A 44 -4.52 5.03 6.80
CA MET A 44 -3.79 5.44 8.00
C MET A 44 -4.71 5.55 9.22
N ASN A 45 -5.93 6.05 9.03
CA ASN A 45 -6.89 6.29 10.11
C ASN A 45 -8.34 6.19 9.63
N MET A 46 -9.29 6.04 10.56
CA MET A 46 -10.77 6.12 10.39
C MET A 46 -11.45 5.10 9.46
N ASN A 47 -10.76 4.58 8.45
CA ASN A 47 -11.30 3.62 7.49
C ASN A 47 -10.54 2.31 7.55
N THR A 48 -11.23 1.26 7.12
CA THR A 48 -10.66 -0.08 6.92
C THR A 48 -10.67 -0.44 5.43
N PRO A 49 -9.70 -1.25 4.99
CA PRO A 49 -8.62 -1.87 5.78
C PRO A 49 -7.54 -0.87 6.24
N THR A 50 -6.99 -1.07 7.43
CA THR A 50 -5.79 -0.35 7.90
C THR A 50 -4.60 -0.66 6.98
N MET A 51 -3.53 0.15 7.01
CA MET A 51 -2.32 -0.13 6.23
C MET A 51 -1.73 -1.52 6.50
N LYS A 52 -1.76 -1.96 7.76
CA LYS A 52 -1.30 -3.29 8.15
C LYS A 52 -2.19 -4.37 7.54
N GLU A 53 -3.51 -4.24 7.65
CA GLU A 53 -4.45 -5.19 7.03
C GLU A 53 -4.29 -5.21 5.49
N GLY A 54 -4.03 -4.06 4.87
CA GLY A 54 -3.74 -3.95 3.44
C GLY A 54 -2.47 -4.69 3.03
N LEU A 55 -1.40 -4.62 3.83
CA LEU A 55 -0.17 -5.42 3.62
C LEU A 55 -0.44 -6.92 3.80
N GLU A 56 -1.19 -7.30 4.82
CA GLU A 56 -1.53 -8.70 5.09
C GLU A 56 -2.40 -9.31 3.99
N ALA A 57 -3.22 -8.50 3.30
CA ALA A 57 -4.06 -8.92 2.20
C ALA A 57 -3.27 -9.34 0.93
N PHE A 58 -1.94 -9.21 0.94
CA PHE A 58 -1.06 -9.79 -0.07
C PHE A 58 -0.64 -11.24 0.21
N LYS A 59 -0.92 -11.79 1.39
CA LYS A 59 -0.70 -13.22 1.68
C LYS A 59 -1.42 -14.11 0.67
N GLY A 60 -0.78 -15.21 0.29
CA GLY A 60 -1.27 -16.16 -0.71
C GLY A 60 -1.20 -15.67 -2.17
N THR A 61 -0.80 -14.42 -2.41
CA THR A 61 -0.78 -13.87 -3.78
C THR A 61 0.52 -14.16 -4.53
N GLY A 62 1.59 -14.50 -3.81
CA GLY A 62 2.92 -14.77 -4.38
C GLY A 62 3.68 -13.53 -4.84
N VAL A 63 3.30 -12.33 -4.40
CA VAL A 63 4.06 -11.10 -4.66
C VAL A 63 5.44 -11.16 -3.99
N SER A 64 6.46 -10.70 -4.70
CA SER A 64 7.83 -10.59 -4.18
C SER A 64 8.24 -9.15 -3.88
N THR A 65 7.52 -8.19 -4.46
CA THR A 65 7.69 -6.75 -4.22
C THR A 65 6.32 -6.07 -4.12
N ILE A 66 6.14 -5.22 -3.12
CA ILE A 66 4.96 -4.37 -2.92
C ILE A 66 5.41 -2.92 -3.01
N VAL A 67 4.73 -2.14 -3.86
CA VAL A 67 4.91 -0.69 -3.98
C VAL A 67 3.81 0.01 -3.20
N ALA A 68 4.17 0.74 -2.16
CA ALA A 68 3.28 1.59 -1.40
C ALA A 68 3.09 2.93 -2.11
N VAL A 69 1.85 3.24 -2.50
CA VAL A 69 1.51 4.45 -3.26
C VAL A 69 0.57 5.34 -2.44
N PRO A 70 1.07 6.39 -1.79
CA PRO A 70 0.23 7.39 -1.13
C PRO A 70 -0.63 8.15 -2.14
N ILE A 71 -1.95 8.04 -2.01
CA ILE A 71 -2.93 8.80 -2.80
C ILE A 71 -3.17 10.14 -2.12
N PHE A 72 -2.18 11.03 -2.26
CA PHE A 72 -2.16 12.38 -1.69
C PHE A 72 -1.80 13.38 -2.79
N LEU A 73 -2.38 14.59 -2.73
CA LEU A 73 -2.12 15.64 -3.72
C LEU A 73 -0.75 16.29 -3.56
N ALA A 74 -0.23 16.34 -2.33
CA ALA A 74 1.03 16.99 -2.01
C ALA A 74 1.77 16.24 -0.90
N HIS A 75 3.08 16.45 -0.85
CA HIS A 75 3.89 15.95 0.25
C HIS A 75 3.62 16.72 1.54
N GLY A 76 3.68 16.01 2.66
CA GLY A 76 3.58 16.56 4.00
C GLY A 76 4.02 15.55 5.05
N VAL A 77 3.79 15.87 6.33
CA VAL A 77 4.19 15.03 7.47
C VAL A 77 3.68 13.58 7.31
N HIS A 78 2.45 13.40 6.83
CA HIS A 78 1.90 12.06 6.62
C HIS A 78 2.66 11.25 5.57
N THR A 79 2.99 11.83 4.42
CA THR A 79 3.69 11.11 3.34
C THR A 79 5.18 10.94 3.61
N MET A 80 5.80 11.89 4.32
CA MET A 80 7.25 11.93 4.52
C MET A 80 7.70 11.27 5.83
N GLU A 81 6.82 11.21 6.84
CA GLU A 81 7.16 10.69 8.17
C GLU A 81 6.24 9.58 8.62
N ASP A 82 4.92 9.81 8.67
CA ASP A 82 4.00 8.87 9.30
C ASP A 82 3.87 7.57 8.51
N ILE A 83 3.64 7.65 7.20
CA ILE A 83 3.50 6.47 6.33
C ILE A 83 4.81 5.64 6.33
N PRO A 84 6.00 6.20 6.04
CA PRO A 84 7.25 5.44 6.13
C PRO A 84 7.45 4.78 7.49
N ARG A 85 7.18 5.49 8.60
CA ARG A 85 7.29 4.95 9.96
C ARG A 85 6.33 3.79 10.19
N ILE A 86 5.08 3.91 9.78
CA ILE A 86 4.06 2.84 9.94
C ILE A 86 4.43 1.61 9.11
N LEU A 87 5.01 1.81 7.92
CA LEU A 87 5.46 0.74 7.03
C LEU A 87 6.83 0.14 7.44
N GLY A 88 7.52 0.73 8.43
CA GLY A 88 8.85 0.27 8.85
C GLY A 88 9.96 0.60 7.84
N ILE A 89 9.78 1.66 7.05
CA ILE A 89 10.78 2.20 6.13
C ILE A 89 11.60 3.26 6.90
N SER A 90 12.92 3.09 6.95
CA SER A 90 13.81 4.04 7.61
C SER A 90 13.92 5.35 6.83
N ARG A 91 14.23 6.46 7.51
CA ARG A 91 14.35 7.79 6.88
C ARG A 91 15.44 7.85 5.79
N ASP A 92 16.48 7.04 5.92
CA ASP A 92 17.61 6.99 4.98
C ASP A 92 17.42 5.95 3.87
N SER A 93 16.25 5.31 3.81
CA SER A 93 15.91 4.29 2.80
C SER A 93 14.57 4.60 2.14
N ARG A 94 14.40 4.09 0.91
CA ARG A 94 13.09 4.06 0.22
C ARG A 94 12.50 2.66 0.19
N LYS A 95 13.07 1.73 0.97
CA LYS A 95 12.63 0.35 1.00
C LYS A 95 12.88 -0.31 2.33
N THR A 96 12.10 -1.33 2.62
CA THR A 96 12.27 -2.25 3.73
C THR A 96 11.92 -3.67 3.29
N SER A 97 12.12 -4.65 4.17
CA SER A 97 11.72 -6.03 3.94
C SER A 97 10.69 -6.45 4.97
N ILE A 98 9.57 -7.00 4.52
CA ILE A 98 8.54 -7.56 5.38
C ILE A 98 8.45 -9.07 5.17
N LYS A 99 7.89 -9.80 6.14
CA LYS A 99 7.62 -11.24 6.01
C LYS A 99 6.17 -11.48 5.63
N LEU A 100 5.94 -12.07 4.45
CA LEU A 100 4.65 -12.59 4.02
C LEU A 100 4.82 -14.06 3.62
N ASP A 101 3.93 -14.92 4.12
CA ASP A 101 3.96 -16.38 3.87
C ASP A 101 5.33 -17.03 4.16
N GLY A 102 6.02 -16.55 5.19
CA GLY A 102 7.36 -17.02 5.57
C GLY A 102 8.50 -16.56 4.64
N LYS A 103 8.20 -15.77 3.61
CA LYS A 103 9.18 -15.23 2.65
C LYS A 103 9.40 -13.74 2.88
N ASN A 104 10.59 -13.27 2.54
CA ASN A 104 10.88 -11.85 2.51
C ASN A 104 10.28 -11.24 1.24
N VAL A 105 9.48 -10.19 1.42
CA VAL A 105 8.88 -9.38 0.37
C VAL A 105 9.45 -7.97 0.50
N THR A 106 9.93 -7.43 -0.62
CA THR A 106 10.43 -6.05 -0.64
C THR A 106 9.24 -5.10 -0.58
N LEU A 107 9.27 -4.17 0.36
CA LEU A 107 8.32 -3.06 0.41
C LEU A 107 9.07 -1.79 0.00
N VAL A 108 8.58 -1.13 -1.05
CA VAL A 108 9.13 0.11 -1.64
C VAL A 108 8.09 1.21 -1.61
#